data_AF-A0A3P6SFU0-F1
#
_entry.id   AF-A0A3P6SFU0-F1
#
_cell.length_a   1.000
_cell.length_b   1.000
_cell.length_c   1.000
_cell.angle_alpha   90.00
_cell.angle_beta   90.00
_cell.angle_gamma   90.00
#
_symmetry.space_group_name_H-M   'P 1'
#
loop_
_entity.id
_entity.type
_entity.pdbx_description
1 polymer ?
#
loop_
_entity_poly.entity_id
_entity_poly.type
_entity_poly.pdbx_seq_one_letter_code
_entity_poly.pdbx_strand_id
1 'polypeptide(L)'
;MHLFYRHRPGLGQCLSAFASCFPIAFLEPEFNKNNKYSVLAKSQEQSVQVQEMLQNLSTHIPHIEKLLSDIEQVANNGVMYAEQPNIYDVDLPLMCSYLAYWFNIGPDSRKNEKGADIALSRLPMTSVNADHINRIFCALLRMVRNHIGVENAPWLCRTNFFAVQIIQNVTCDPVKDYVLPIAERLRRMSEKAFREEEHMRTHPDDADEGTVAEVSVSETSCQRCASGATPPRID
;
A
#
# COMPACT_ATOMS: atom_id res chain seq x y z
N MET A 1 -10.37 -15.91 14.55
CA MET A 1 -9.19 -15.14 14.10
C MET A 1 -8.80 -15.38 12.63
N HIS A 2 -8.96 -16.59 12.06
CA HIS A 2 -8.59 -16.90 10.66
C HIS A 2 -9.43 -16.19 9.57
N LEU A 3 -10.66 -15.75 9.87
CA LEU A 3 -11.51 -15.03 8.90
C LEU A 3 -11.04 -13.60 8.59
N PHE A 4 -10.46 -12.89 9.56
CA PHE A 4 -10.02 -11.50 9.38
C PHE A 4 -8.85 -11.38 8.39
N TYR A 5 -7.96 -12.39 8.36
CA TYR A 5 -6.82 -12.43 7.44
C TYR A 5 -7.24 -12.63 5.99
N ARG A 6 -8.34 -13.35 5.73
CA ARG A 6 -8.79 -13.68 4.37
C ARG A 6 -9.51 -12.51 3.67
N HIS A 7 -10.09 -11.59 4.44
CA HIS A 7 -10.87 -10.46 3.91
C HIS A 7 -10.19 -9.10 4.06
N ARG A 8 -9.00 -9.03 4.66
CA ARG A 8 -8.26 -7.78 4.87
C ARG A 8 -8.08 -6.95 3.58
N PRO A 9 -7.70 -7.53 2.42
CA PRO A 9 -7.62 -6.76 1.17
C PRO A 9 -8.98 -6.18 0.74
N GLY A 10 -10.08 -6.89 1.02
CA GLY A 10 -11.43 -6.38 0.75
C GLY A 10 -11.81 -5.20 1.64
N LEU A 11 -11.43 -5.25 2.92
CA LEU A 11 -11.60 -4.10 3.83
C LEU A 11 -10.81 -2.88 3.37
N GLY A 12 -9.56 -3.08 2.94
CA GLY A 12 -8.75 -2.01 2.36
C GLY A 12 -9.40 -1.40 1.12
N GLN A 13 -9.91 -2.22 0.20
CA GLN A 13 -10.65 -1.74 -0.97
C GLN A 13 -11.88 -0.90 -0.59
N CYS A 14 -12.67 -1.36 0.39
CA CYS A 14 -13.83 -0.59 0.88
C CYS A 14 -13.40 0.75 1.51
N LEU A 15 -12.33 0.76 2.30
CA LEU A 15 -11.79 1.98 2.91
C LEU A 15 -11.21 2.94 1.86
N SER A 16 -10.53 2.44 0.84
CA SER A 16 -10.07 3.22 -0.31
C SER A 16 -11.23 3.87 -1.06
N ALA A 17 -12.27 3.08 -1.38
CA ALA A 17 -13.46 3.60 -2.05
C ALA A 17 -14.19 4.64 -1.19
N PHE A 18 -14.27 4.41 0.12
CA PHE A 18 -14.79 5.39 1.07
C PHE A 18 -13.95 6.68 1.03
N ALA A 19 -12.62 6.58 1.07
CA ALA A 19 -11.73 7.74 1.06
C ALA A 19 -11.84 8.60 -0.21
N SER A 20 -12.15 8.00 -1.36
CA SER A 20 -12.37 8.73 -2.62
C SER A 20 -13.76 9.35 -2.77
N CYS A 21 -14.72 8.97 -1.92
CA CYS A 21 -16.12 9.39 -2.06
C CYS A 21 -16.63 10.20 -0.86
N PHE A 22 -15.89 10.22 0.25
CA PHE A 22 -16.32 10.90 1.45
C PHE A 22 -16.04 12.41 1.36
N PRO A 23 -17.05 13.28 1.54
CA PRO A 23 -16.91 14.71 1.31
C PRO A 23 -16.20 15.45 2.46
N ILE A 24 -15.51 14.73 3.37
CA ILE A 24 -14.86 15.27 4.58
C ILE A 24 -13.45 14.69 4.68
N ALA A 25 -12.46 15.55 4.93
CA ALA A 25 -11.05 15.21 5.08
C ALA A 25 -10.80 14.52 6.44
N PHE A 26 -11.33 13.31 6.60
CA PHE A 26 -11.42 12.64 7.90
C PHE A 26 -10.06 12.28 8.52
N LEU A 27 -8.98 12.23 7.74
CA LEU A 27 -7.61 12.03 8.25
C LEU A 27 -6.96 13.35 8.73
N GLU A 28 -7.63 14.48 8.54
CA GLU A 28 -7.16 15.83 8.89
C GLU A 28 -8.28 16.58 9.66
N PRO A 29 -8.61 16.14 10.89
CA PRO A 29 -9.75 16.63 11.66
C PRO A 29 -9.72 18.15 11.91
N GLU A 30 -8.55 18.77 11.88
CA GLU A 30 -8.36 20.21 11.99
C GLU A 30 -9.06 21.02 10.88
N PHE A 31 -9.25 20.45 9.68
CA PHE A 31 -9.93 21.14 8.57
C PHE A 31 -11.45 20.87 8.55
N ASN A 32 -11.95 19.96 9.38
CA ASN A 32 -13.37 19.59 9.38
C ASN A 32 -14.30 20.76 9.74
N LYS A 33 -13.84 21.74 10.51
CA LYS A 33 -14.61 22.96 10.83
C LYS A 33 -14.81 23.86 9.61
N ASN A 34 -13.91 23.78 8.64
CA ASN A 34 -13.93 24.60 7.43
C ASN A 34 -14.86 24.00 6.36
N ASN A 35 -15.35 22.78 6.58
CA ASN A 35 -16.15 22.04 5.63
C ASN A 35 -17.65 22.08 6.00
N LYS A 36 -18.46 22.74 5.18
CA LYS A 36 -19.91 22.89 5.41
C LYS A 36 -20.70 21.57 5.51
N TYR A 37 -20.18 20.47 4.96
CA TYR A 37 -20.79 19.14 5.05
C TYR A 37 -20.44 18.42 6.35
N SER A 38 -19.46 18.94 7.10
CA SER A 38 -19.08 18.41 8.39
C SER A 38 -20.05 18.83 9.48
N VAL A 39 -20.43 17.87 10.30
CA VAL A 39 -21.18 18.09 11.54
C VAL A 39 -20.40 19.05 12.47
N LEU A 40 -19.07 19.04 12.41
CA LEU A 40 -18.20 19.92 13.21
C LEU A 40 -18.20 21.39 12.74
N ALA A 41 -18.64 21.69 11.51
CA ALA A 41 -18.78 23.08 11.06
C ALA A 41 -19.91 23.82 11.77
N LYS A 42 -20.84 23.08 12.41
CA LYS A 42 -21.95 23.60 13.22
C LYS A 42 -21.79 23.28 14.71
N SER A 43 -20.58 22.97 15.16
CA SER A 43 -20.36 22.41 16.51
C SER A 43 -20.90 23.29 17.64
N GLN A 44 -20.89 24.62 17.50
CA GLN A 44 -21.45 25.55 18.50
C GLN A 44 -22.98 25.46 18.65
N GLU A 45 -23.70 24.95 17.66
CA GLU A 45 -25.15 24.76 17.69
C GLU A 45 -25.55 23.37 18.24
N GLN A 46 -24.58 22.52 18.59
CA GLN A 46 -24.82 21.13 18.99
C GLN A 46 -24.79 20.95 20.50
N SER A 47 -25.55 19.95 20.97
CA SER A 47 -25.52 19.54 22.37
C SER A 47 -24.12 19.06 22.80
N VAL A 48 -23.78 19.28 24.07
CA VAL A 48 -22.51 18.86 24.66
C VAL A 48 -22.24 17.37 24.46
N GLN A 49 -23.28 16.53 24.54
CA GLN A 49 -23.17 15.08 24.35
C GLN A 49 -22.72 14.70 22.92
N VAL A 50 -23.21 15.41 21.90
CA VAL A 50 -22.80 15.18 20.50
C VAL A 50 -21.34 15.59 20.29
N GLN A 51 -20.92 16.71 20.91
CA GLN A 51 -19.53 17.15 20.82
C GLN A 51 -18.57 16.12 21.46
N GLU A 52 -18.94 15.57 22.62
CA GLU A 52 -18.16 14.54 23.30
C GLU A 52 -18.07 13.24 22.47
N MET A 53 -19.17 12.80 21.87
CA MET A 53 -19.17 11.64 20.97
C MET A 53 -18.27 11.85 19.75
N LEU A 54 -18.30 13.04 19.13
CA LEU A 54 -17.45 13.36 17.99
C LEU A 54 -15.97 13.41 18.37
N GLN A 55 -15.65 13.97 19.55
CA GLN A 55 -14.30 13.98 20.08
C GLN A 55 -13.79 12.55 20.31
N ASN A 56 -14.62 11.69 20.90
CA ASN A 56 -14.30 10.28 21.11
C ASN A 56 -14.15 9.50 19.80
N LEU A 57 -14.97 9.78 18.78
CA LEU A 57 -14.79 9.16 17.46
C LEU A 57 -13.45 9.58 16.83
N SER A 58 -13.10 10.86 16.94
CA SER A 58 -11.87 11.41 16.36
C SER A 58 -10.60 10.78 16.93
N THR A 59 -10.60 10.27 18.17
CA THR A 59 -9.42 9.62 18.76
C THR A 59 -9.13 8.25 18.15
N HIS A 60 -10.11 7.65 17.45
CA HIS A 60 -9.97 6.35 16.81
C HIS A 60 -9.62 6.44 15.32
N ILE A 61 -9.69 7.63 14.72
CA ILE A 61 -9.35 7.84 13.32
C ILE A 61 -7.87 8.23 13.25
N PRO A 62 -7.04 7.52 12.46
CA PRO A 62 -5.64 7.85 12.33
C PRO A 62 -5.45 9.18 11.58
N HIS A 63 -4.35 9.87 11.88
CA HIS A 63 -3.96 11.09 11.17
C HIS A 63 -3.17 10.78 9.90
N ILE A 64 -3.30 11.64 8.91
CA ILE A 64 -2.60 11.53 7.61
C ILE A 64 -1.08 11.34 7.77
N GLU A 65 -0.44 12.17 8.60
CA GLU A 65 1.01 12.12 8.80
C GLU A 65 1.46 10.83 9.49
N LYS A 66 0.62 10.29 10.39
CA LYS A 66 0.94 9.05 11.08
C LYS A 66 0.91 7.86 10.12
N LEU A 67 -0.16 7.75 9.31
CA LEU A 67 -0.26 6.70 8.30
C LEU A 67 0.86 6.78 7.26
N LEU A 68 1.16 7.98 6.77
CA LEU A 68 2.22 8.19 5.80
C LEU A 68 3.59 7.78 6.36
N SER A 69 3.89 8.19 7.60
CA SER A 69 5.13 7.83 8.29
C SER A 69 5.26 6.32 8.51
N ASP A 70 4.17 5.63 8.87
CA ASP A 70 4.18 4.19 9.11
C ASP A 70 4.45 3.41 7.81
N ILE A 71 3.84 3.84 6.69
CA ILE A 71 4.11 3.27 5.37
C ILE A 71 5.56 3.52 4.95
N GLU A 72 6.07 4.74 5.15
CA GLU A 72 7.47 5.08 4.87
C GLU A 72 8.44 4.24 5.70
N GLN A 73 8.14 4.01 6.98
CA GLN A 73 8.95 3.18 7.87
C GLN A 73 9.02 1.72 7.36
N VAL A 74 7.89 1.13 6.97
CA VAL A 74 7.85 -0.21 6.36
C VAL A 74 8.68 -0.25 5.08
N ALA A 75 8.54 0.76 4.22
CA ALA A 75 9.28 0.86 2.96
C ALA A 75 10.81 0.99 3.18
N ASN A 76 11.22 1.82 4.12
CA ASN A 76 12.63 2.10 4.42
C ASN A 76 13.33 0.92 5.10
N ASN A 77 12.64 0.24 6.00
CA ASN A 77 13.17 -0.90 6.74
C ASN A 77 13.14 -2.20 5.93
N GLY A 78 12.49 -2.21 4.76
CA GLY A 78 12.36 -3.42 3.94
C GLY A 78 11.52 -4.50 4.60
N VAL A 79 10.53 -4.10 5.41
CA VAL A 79 9.61 -5.03 6.10
C VAL A 79 8.74 -5.73 5.05
N MET A 80 8.71 -7.06 5.07
CA MET A 80 8.00 -7.84 4.05
C MET A 80 6.49 -7.90 4.32
N TYR A 81 5.72 -8.23 3.28
CA TYR A 81 4.26 -8.37 3.38
C TYR A 81 3.81 -9.28 4.53
N ALA A 82 4.51 -10.39 4.75
CA ALA A 82 4.18 -11.37 5.80
C ALA A 82 4.25 -10.78 7.23
N GLU A 83 5.12 -9.79 7.44
CA GLU A 83 5.36 -9.19 8.74
C GLU A 83 4.32 -8.11 9.07
N GLN A 84 3.93 -7.30 8.08
CA GLN A 84 2.97 -6.21 8.28
C GLN A 84 1.88 -6.14 7.19
N PRO A 85 1.01 -7.16 7.08
CA PRO A 85 0.01 -7.21 6.02
C PRO A 85 -1.03 -6.08 6.10
N ASN A 86 -1.26 -5.48 7.28
CA ASN A 86 -2.17 -4.33 7.44
C ASN A 86 -1.71 -3.12 6.60
N ILE A 87 -0.40 -2.83 6.59
CA ILE A 87 0.15 -1.68 5.87
C ILE A 87 -0.04 -1.86 4.37
N TYR A 88 0.22 -3.06 3.85
CA TYR A 88 0.09 -3.37 2.44
C TYR A 88 -1.36 -3.44 1.96
N ASP A 89 -2.25 -4.05 2.75
CA ASP A 89 -3.62 -4.34 2.32
C ASP A 89 -4.63 -3.27 2.71
N VAL A 90 -4.32 -2.40 3.68
CA VAL A 90 -5.27 -1.41 4.21
C VAL A 90 -4.70 0.00 4.11
N ASP A 91 -3.58 0.28 4.79
CA ASP A 91 -3.12 1.66 4.96
C ASP A 91 -2.60 2.26 3.64
N LEU A 92 -1.81 1.48 2.88
CA LEU A 92 -1.30 1.92 1.58
C LEU A 92 -2.42 2.18 0.56
N PRO A 93 -3.38 1.25 0.31
CA PRO A 93 -4.54 1.53 -0.52
C PRO A 93 -5.37 2.73 -0.05
N LEU A 94 -5.60 2.85 1.26
CA LEU A 94 -6.37 3.95 1.85
C LEU A 94 -5.69 5.29 1.55
N MET A 95 -4.39 5.38 1.81
CA MET A 95 -3.61 6.60 1.61
C MET A 95 -3.50 6.98 0.14
N CYS A 96 -3.26 6.03 -0.77
CA CYS A 96 -3.24 6.31 -2.21
C CYS A 96 -4.56 6.93 -2.68
N SER A 97 -5.70 6.35 -2.29
CA SER A 97 -7.02 6.86 -2.68
C SER A 97 -7.36 8.20 -2.02
N TYR A 98 -7.07 8.34 -0.72
CA TYR A 98 -7.29 9.59 0.02
C TYR A 98 -6.50 10.74 -0.61
N LEU A 99 -5.19 10.54 -0.81
CA LEU A 99 -4.31 11.57 -1.35
C LEU A 99 -4.68 11.93 -2.79
N ALA A 100 -4.98 10.94 -3.64
CA ALA A 100 -5.40 11.21 -5.03
C ALA A 100 -6.66 12.08 -5.09
N TYR A 101 -7.64 11.84 -4.23
CA TYR A 101 -8.87 12.62 -4.18
C TYR A 101 -8.64 14.03 -3.60
N TRP A 102 -8.05 14.12 -2.41
CA TRP A 102 -7.90 15.39 -1.70
C TRP A 102 -6.86 16.32 -2.33
N PHE A 103 -5.87 15.81 -3.06
CA PHE A 103 -4.93 16.63 -3.83
C PHE A 103 -5.65 17.56 -4.82
N ASN A 104 -6.69 17.08 -5.49
CA ASN A 104 -7.49 17.87 -6.44
C ASN A 104 -8.25 19.02 -5.77
N ILE A 105 -8.43 18.98 -4.45
CA ILE A 105 -9.17 19.96 -3.65
C ILE A 105 -8.21 20.83 -2.80
N GLY A 106 -6.96 20.38 -2.69
CA GLY A 106 -5.92 20.96 -1.86
C GLY A 106 -5.31 22.25 -2.43
N PRO A 107 -4.38 22.85 -1.68
CA PRO A 107 -3.75 24.13 -2.02
C PRO A 107 -3.07 24.15 -3.39
N ASP A 108 -2.53 23.04 -3.87
CA ASP A 108 -1.80 23.01 -5.14
C ASP A 108 -2.72 22.98 -6.36
N SER A 109 -3.87 22.31 -6.27
CA SER A 109 -4.89 22.31 -7.33
C SER A 109 -5.56 23.68 -7.48
N ARG A 110 -5.84 24.35 -6.35
CA ARG A 110 -6.49 25.69 -6.33
C ARG A 110 -5.67 26.80 -6.99
N LYS A 111 -4.35 26.64 -7.13
CA LYS A 111 -3.48 27.62 -7.79
C LYS A 111 -3.74 27.71 -9.31
N ASN A 112 -4.35 26.69 -9.90
CA ASN A 112 -4.58 26.61 -11.35
C ASN A 112 -5.99 27.07 -11.77
N GLU A 113 -6.89 27.41 -10.84
CA GLU A 113 -8.25 27.84 -11.17
C GLU A 113 -8.32 29.34 -11.53
N LYS A 114 -9.01 29.66 -12.65
CA LYS A 114 -9.37 31.04 -13.02
C LYS A 114 -10.34 31.59 -11.98
N GLY A 115 -9.83 32.38 -11.04
CA GLY A 115 -10.56 32.86 -9.86
C GLY A 115 -9.84 32.63 -8.53
N ALA A 116 -8.51 32.46 -8.56
CA ALA A 116 -7.64 32.28 -7.39
C ALA A 116 -7.97 33.24 -6.22
N ASP A 117 -8.39 34.48 -6.50
CA ASP A 117 -8.78 35.47 -5.50
C ASP A 117 -10.02 35.05 -4.68
N ILE A 118 -10.99 34.36 -5.29
CA ILE A 118 -12.19 33.82 -4.62
C ILE A 118 -11.85 32.52 -3.88
N ALA A 119 -10.94 31.71 -4.42
CA ALA A 119 -10.48 30.47 -3.79
C ALA A 119 -9.61 30.74 -2.55
N LEU A 120 -8.81 31.82 -2.54
CA LEU A 120 -8.02 32.32 -1.40
C LEU A 120 -8.91 32.86 -0.26
N SER A 121 -10.12 33.35 -0.57
CA SER A 121 -11.07 33.82 0.43
C SER A 121 -11.74 32.69 1.23
N ARG A 122 -11.66 31.43 0.78
CA ARG A 122 -12.25 30.28 1.49
C ARG A 122 -11.20 29.58 2.33
N LEU A 123 -11.55 29.27 3.59
CA LEU A 123 -10.71 28.47 4.47
C LEU A 123 -10.30 27.15 3.79
N PRO A 124 -9.04 26.69 3.97
CA PRO A 124 -8.57 25.45 3.39
C PRO A 124 -9.38 24.28 3.95
N MET A 125 -9.72 23.31 3.09
CA MET A 125 -10.48 22.11 3.48
C MET A 125 -9.58 20.88 3.70
N THR A 126 -8.30 20.99 3.33
CA THR A 126 -7.26 19.97 3.46
C THR A 126 -5.90 20.66 3.29
N SER A 127 -4.85 20.04 3.83
CA SER A 127 -3.45 20.38 3.63
C SER A 127 -2.73 19.52 2.59
N VAL A 128 -3.41 18.52 2.02
CA VAL A 128 -2.85 17.60 1.03
C VAL A 128 -2.26 18.37 -0.16
N ASN A 129 -1.00 18.09 -0.46
CA ASN A 129 -0.17 18.80 -1.41
C ASN A 129 0.80 17.83 -2.12
N ALA A 130 1.66 18.36 -2.99
CA ALA A 130 2.59 17.54 -3.77
C ALA A 130 3.60 16.77 -2.91
N ASP A 131 3.98 17.27 -1.74
CA ASP A 131 4.89 16.58 -0.82
C ASP A 131 4.31 15.23 -0.38
N HIS A 132 3.04 15.22 0.07
CA HIS A 132 2.37 13.98 0.49
C HIS A 132 2.29 12.95 -0.65
N ILE A 133 1.98 13.41 -1.87
CA ILE A 133 1.91 12.56 -3.08
C ILE A 133 3.28 11.94 -3.39
N ASN A 134 4.34 12.75 -3.34
CA ASN A 134 5.69 12.27 -3.61
C ASN A 134 6.16 11.28 -2.53
N ARG A 135 5.89 11.56 -1.26
CA ARG A 135 6.24 10.67 -0.13
C ARG A 135 5.60 9.28 -0.28
N ILE A 136 4.29 9.22 -0.50
CA ILE A 136 3.60 7.92 -0.68
C ILE A 136 4.10 7.17 -1.92
N PHE A 137 4.38 7.90 -3.02
CA PHE A 137 4.89 7.30 -4.25
C PHE A 137 6.31 6.74 -4.07
N CYS A 138 7.18 7.48 -3.39
CA CYS A 138 8.54 7.01 -3.07
C CYS A 138 8.51 5.78 -2.17
N ALA A 139 7.66 5.77 -1.14
CA ALA A 139 7.48 4.62 -0.26
C ALA A 139 6.99 3.39 -1.06
N LEU A 140 6.00 3.58 -1.93
CA LEU A 140 5.50 2.55 -2.82
C LEU A 140 6.61 1.95 -3.71
N LEU A 141 7.40 2.80 -4.38
CA LEU A 141 8.50 2.34 -5.24
C LEU A 141 9.54 1.54 -4.45
N ARG A 142 9.91 1.98 -3.23
CA ARG A 142 10.81 1.22 -2.35
C ARG A 142 10.20 -0.13 -1.96
N MET A 143 8.91 -0.18 -1.59
CA MET A 143 8.22 -1.42 -1.24
C MET A 143 8.21 -2.40 -2.43
N VAL A 144 7.91 -1.92 -3.64
CA VAL A 144 7.97 -2.70 -4.87
C VAL A 144 9.37 -3.24 -5.09
N ARG A 145 10.39 -2.37 -5.03
CA ARG A 145 11.81 -2.75 -5.17
C ARG A 145 12.20 -3.89 -4.24
N ASN A 146 11.77 -3.82 -2.99
CA ASN A 146 12.11 -4.79 -1.96
C ASN A 146 11.47 -6.17 -2.24
N HIS A 147 10.35 -6.21 -2.96
CA HIS A 147 9.61 -7.44 -3.29
C HIS A 147 9.92 -8.01 -4.68
N ILE A 148 10.83 -7.41 -5.45
CA ILE A 148 11.27 -7.99 -6.74
C ILE A 148 11.99 -9.31 -6.47
N GLY A 149 11.48 -10.39 -7.08
CA GLY A 149 11.99 -11.76 -6.93
C GLY A 149 11.28 -12.58 -5.85
N VAL A 150 10.26 -12.03 -5.19
CA VAL A 150 9.43 -12.81 -4.26
C VAL A 150 8.33 -13.52 -5.07
N GLU A 151 8.34 -14.86 -5.05
CA GLU A 151 7.42 -15.69 -5.84
C GLU A 151 5.94 -15.47 -5.50
N ASN A 152 5.63 -15.15 -4.24
CA ASN A 152 4.25 -14.99 -3.76
C ASN A 152 4.00 -13.59 -3.20
N ALA A 153 3.86 -12.60 -4.10
CA ALA A 153 3.57 -11.20 -3.76
C ALA A 153 2.28 -10.68 -4.45
N PRO A 154 1.09 -11.26 -4.18
CA PRO A 154 -0.16 -10.87 -4.84
C PRO A 154 -0.62 -9.45 -4.50
N TRP A 155 -0.04 -8.84 -3.46
CA TRP A 155 -0.30 -7.43 -3.11
C TRP A 155 0.16 -6.48 -4.21
N LEU A 156 1.23 -6.81 -4.96
CA LEU A 156 1.76 -5.97 -6.04
C LEU A 156 0.70 -5.71 -7.13
N CYS A 157 -0.04 -6.76 -7.52
CA CYS A 157 -1.13 -6.66 -8.47
C CYS A 157 -2.27 -5.77 -7.96
N ARG A 158 -2.61 -5.88 -6.66
CA ARG A 158 -3.66 -5.05 -6.04
C ARG A 158 -3.25 -3.59 -5.95
N THR A 159 -2.03 -3.32 -5.51
CA THR A 159 -1.54 -1.96 -5.30
C THR A 159 -1.39 -1.17 -6.59
N ASN A 160 -1.13 -1.83 -7.73
CA ASN A 160 -1.09 -1.18 -9.03
C ASN A 160 -2.36 -0.37 -9.34
N PHE A 161 -3.55 -0.88 -8.98
CA PHE A 161 -4.81 -0.16 -9.18
C PHE A 161 -4.85 1.19 -8.46
N PHE A 162 -4.32 1.25 -7.24
CA PHE A 162 -4.28 2.47 -6.43
C PHE A 162 -3.11 3.39 -6.82
N ALA A 163 -1.99 2.83 -7.23
CA ALA A 163 -0.81 3.57 -7.68
C ALA A 163 -1.14 4.47 -8.88
N VAL A 164 -1.91 3.96 -9.86
CA VAL A 164 -2.31 4.73 -11.04
C VAL A 164 -3.04 6.03 -10.68
N GLN A 165 -3.76 6.08 -9.56
CA GLN A 165 -4.51 7.26 -9.12
C GLN A 165 -3.59 8.42 -8.69
N ILE A 166 -2.42 8.11 -8.12
CA ILE A 166 -1.48 9.11 -7.62
C ILE A 166 -0.44 9.54 -8.66
N ILE A 167 -0.10 8.66 -9.63
CA ILE A 167 0.99 8.88 -10.62
C ILE A 167 0.87 10.22 -11.35
N GLN A 168 -0.35 10.62 -11.73
CA GLN A 168 -0.60 11.87 -12.45
C GLN A 168 -0.22 13.15 -11.67
N ASN A 169 -0.09 13.04 -10.34
CA ASN A 169 0.17 14.16 -9.44
C ASN A 169 1.60 14.15 -8.85
N VAL A 170 2.42 13.15 -9.21
CA VAL A 170 3.82 13.02 -8.74
C VAL A 170 4.69 14.03 -9.48
N THR A 171 5.62 14.68 -8.79
CA THR A 171 6.60 15.56 -9.46
C THR A 171 7.65 14.71 -10.20
N CYS A 172 8.45 15.31 -11.07
CA CYS A 172 9.46 14.56 -11.81
C CYS A 172 10.64 14.07 -10.93
N ASP A 173 10.80 14.63 -9.73
CA ASP A 173 11.99 14.44 -8.90
C ASP A 173 12.19 12.99 -8.41
N PRO A 174 11.16 12.25 -7.97
CA PRO A 174 11.29 10.86 -7.54
C PRO A 174 11.65 9.87 -8.65
N VAL A 175 11.39 10.21 -9.91
CA VAL A 175 11.57 9.27 -11.03
C VAL A 175 13.05 8.88 -11.17
N LYS A 176 13.95 9.86 -11.06
CA LYS A 176 15.39 9.64 -11.24
C LYS A 176 15.97 8.73 -10.16
N ASP A 177 15.59 8.95 -8.90
CA ASP A 177 16.26 8.33 -7.76
C ASP A 177 15.64 6.99 -7.33
N TYR A 178 14.39 6.70 -7.74
CA TYR A 178 13.69 5.46 -7.34
C TYR A 178 13.39 4.52 -8.50
N VAL A 179 13.05 5.02 -9.68
CA VAL A 179 12.71 4.16 -10.83
C VAL A 179 13.98 3.53 -11.42
N LEU A 180 15.08 4.28 -11.49
CA LEU A 180 16.34 3.77 -12.04
C LEU A 180 16.91 2.59 -11.23
N PRO A 181 17.01 2.63 -9.88
CA PRO A 181 17.46 1.47 -9.10
C PRO A 181 16.56 0.24 -9.25
N ILE A 182 15.24 0.43 -9.44
CA ILE A 182 14.30 -0.66 -9.70
C ILE A 182 14.60 -1.31 -11.05
N ALA A 183 14.73 -0.50 -12.10
CA ALA A 183 15.04 -0.96 -13.45
C ALA A 183 16.39 -1.70 -13.50
N GLU A 184 17.41 -1.18 -12.81
CA GLU A 184 18.71 -1.87 -12.71
C GLU A 184 18.63 -3.19 -11.98
N ARG A 185 17.90 -3.27 -10.86
CA ARG A 185 17.71 -4.53 -10.13
C ARG A 185 16.98 -5.55 -10.99
N LEU A 186 15.92 -5.13 -11.69
CA LEU A 186 15.18 -5.99 -12.61
C LEU A 186 16.08 -6.50 -13.74
N ARG A 187 16.86 -5.62 -14.37
CA ARG A 187 17.82 -6.00 -15.43
C ARG A 187 18.81 -7.06 -14.95
N ARG A 188 19.46 -6.84 -13.80
CA ARG A 188 20.43 -7.80 -13.23
C ARG A 188 19.80 -9.17 -12.95
N MET A 189 18.56 -9.19 -12.47
CA MET A 189 17.83 -10.43 -12.22
C MET A 189 17.47 -11.15 -13.53
N SER A 190 17.00 -10.44 -14.54
CA SER A 190 16.76 -10.99 -15.88
C SER A 190 18.04 -11.55 -16.52
N GLU A 191 19.16 -10.83 -16.43
CA GLU A 191 20.47 -11.30 -16.93
C GLU A 191 20.98 -12.55 -16.19
N LYS A 192 20.66 -12.67 -14.90
CA LYS A 192 20.99 -13.87 -14.12
C LYS A 192 20.13 -15.06 -14.56
N ALA A 193 18.80 -14.88 -14.62
CA ALA A 193 17.88 -15.92 -15.04
C ALA A 193 18.18 -16.42 -16.47
N PHE A 194 18.50 -15.51 -17.39
CA PHE A 194 18.91 -15.87 -18.75
C PHE A 194 20.18 -16.72 -18.78
N ARG A 195 21.20 -16.37 -17.99
CA ARG A 195 22.44 -17.17 -17.91
C ARG A 195 22.20 -18.54 -17.30
N GLU A 196 21.34 -18.64 -16.28
CA GLU A 196 20.96 -19.92 -15.67
C GLU A 196 20.20 -20.80 -16.69
N GLU A 197 19.27 -20.22 -17.44
CA GLU A 197 18.55 -20.89 -18.53
C GLU A 197 19.50 -21.36 -19.64
N GLU A 198 20.42 -20.50 -20.09
CA GLU A 198 21.39 -20.85 -21.11
C GLU A 198 22.34 -21.96 -20.64
N HIS A 199 22.78 -21.92 -19.38
CA HIS A 199 23.63 -22.94 -18.78
C HIS A 199 22.91 -24.29 -18.71
N MET A 200 21.65 -24.34 -18.26
CA MET A 200 20.85 -25.59 -18.28
C MET A 200 20.66 -26.13 -19.71
N ARG A 201 20.56 -25.25 -20.71
CA ARG A 201 20.43 -25.65 -22.12
C ARG A 201 21.74 -26.22 -22.69
N THR A 202 22.90 -25.69 -22.31
CA THR A 202 24.21 -26.14 -22.82
C THR A 202 24.82 -27.28 -22.02
N HIS A 203 24.35 -27.51 -20.79
CA HIS A 203 24.82 -28.57 -19.89
C HIS A 203 23.62 -29.39 -19.36
N PRO A 204 22.98 -30.20 -20.21
CA PRO A 204 21.81 -31.00 -19.82
C PRO A 204 22.13 -32.06 -18.76
N ASP A 205 23.39 -32.48 -18.63
CA ASP A 205 23.83 -33.44 -17.60
C ASP A 205 23.75 -32.83 -16.18
N ASP A 206 23.92 -31.51 -16.04
CA ASP A 206 23.74 -30.79 -14.77
C ASP A 206 22.26 -30.54 -14.42
N ALA A 207 21.35 -30.75 -15.38
CA ALA A 207 19.90 -30.66 -15.16
C ALA A 207 19.32 -31.93 -14.50
N ASP A 208 20.00 -33.08 -14.63
CA ASP A 208 19.55 -34.35 -14.07
C ASP A 208 19.81 -34.42 -12.55
N GLU A 209 20.89 -33.84 -12.03
CA GLU A 209 21.16 -33.83 -10.57
C GLU A 209 20.11 -33.05 -9.76
N GLY A 210 19.55 -31.97 -10.33
CA GLY A 210 18.46 -31.20 -9.71
C GLY A 210 17.10 -31.90 -9.79
N THR A 211 16.82 -32.59 -10.90
CA THR A 211 15.56 -33.31 -11.11
C THR A 211 15.51 -34.61 -10.31
N VAL A 212 16.63 -35.32 -10.18
CA VAL A 212 16.72 -36.56 -9.39
C VAL A 212 16.56 -36.25 -7.90
N ALA A 213 17.03 -35.10 -7.39
CA ALA A 213 16.80 -34.70 -5.99
C ALA A 213 15.33 -34.36 -5.71
N GLU A 214 14.64 -33.65 -6.59
CA GLU A 214 13.21 -33.33 -6.40
C GLU A 214 12.28 -34.53 -6.61
N VAL A 215 12.58 -35.41 -7.57
CA VAL A 215 11.83 -36.66 -7.78
C VAL A 215 12.03 -37.61 -6.59
N SER A 216 13.25 -37.71 -6.05
CA SER A 216 13.53 -38.56 -4.88
C SER A 216 12.78 -38.10 -3.61
N VAL A 217 12.68 -36.79 -3.38
CA VAL A 217 11.94 -36.21 -2.22
C VAL A 217 10.43 -36.34 -2.43
N SER A 218 9.96 -36.19 -3.67
CA SER A 218 8.53 -36.35 -4.02
C SER A 218 8.07 -37.81 -3.92
N GLU A 219 8.89 -38.77 -4.35
CA GLU A 219 8.58 -40.20 -4.26
C GLU A 219 8.63 -40.71 -2.81
N THR A 220 9.59 -40.28 -1.99
CA THR A 220 9.61 -40.62 -0.56
C THR A 220 8.45 -40.02 0.23
N SER A 221 7.97 -38.83 -0.16
CA SER A 221 6.76 -38.23 0.43
C SER A 221 5.49 -38.98 0.00
N CYS A 222 5.41 -39.40 -1.27
CA CYS A 222 4.26 -40.12 -1.80
C CYS A 222 4.14 -41.57 -1.27
N GLN A 223 5.25 -42.28 -1.05
CA GLN A 223 5.24 -43.63 -0.47
C GLN A 223 4.91 -43.68 1.03
N ARG A 224 5.19 -42.61 1.80
CA ARG A 224 4.70 -42.48 3.18
C ARG A 224 3.19 -42.27 3.24
N CYS A 225 2.59 -41.59 2.27
CA CYS A 225 1.14 -41.43 2.18
C CYS A 225 0.41 -42.71 1.73
N ALA A 226 1.05 -43.55 0.90
CA ALA A 226 0.43 -44.77 0.36
C ALA A 226 0.48 -45.99 1.30
N SER A 227 1.36 -46.01 2.31
CA SER A 227 1.57 -47.18 3.19
C SER A 227 0.77 -47.16 4.50
N GLY A 228 -0.05 -46.14 4.76
CA GLY A 228 -1.01 -46.15 5.88
C GLY A 228 -0.38 -46.35 7.28
N ALA A 229 0.91 -46.07 7.45
CA ALA A 229 1.60 -46.26 8.72
C ALA A 229 1.24 -45.10 9.68
N THR A 230 0.45 -45.40 10.70
CA THR A 230 0.19 -44.50 11.83
C THR A 230 1.51 -44.15 12.55
N PRO A 231 1.75 -42.87 12.88
CA PRO A 231 2.93 -42.50 13.67
C PRO A 231 2.88 -43.13 15.07
N PRO A 232 4.04 -43.50 15.65
CA PRO A 232 4.08 -44.12 16.98
C PRO A 232 3.59 -43.11 18.03
N ARG A 233 2.71 -43.58 18.91
CA ARG A 233 2.36 -42.86 20.15
C ARG A 233 3.62 -42.76 21.01
N ILE A 234 3.93 -41.54 21.42
CA ILE A 234 4.89 -41.25 22.47
C ILE A 234 4.11 -41.42 23.78
N ASP A 235 4.45 -42.45 24.54
CA ASP A 235 4.11 -42.55 25.97
C ASP A 235 5.04 -41.64 26.79
#